data_AF-A0A7J8LKC1-F1
#
_entry.id   AF-A0A7J8LKC1-F1
#
_cell.length_a   1.000
_cell.length_b   1.000
_cell.length_c   1.000
_cell.angle_alpha   90.00
_cell.angle_beta   90.00
_cell.angle_gamma   90.00
#
_symmetry.space_group_name_H-M   'P 1'
#
loop_
_entity.id
_entity.type
_entity.pdbx_description
1 polymer ?
#
loop_
_entity_poly.entity_id
_entity_poly.type
_entity_poly.pdbx_seq_one_letter_code
_entity_poly.pdbx_strand_id
1 'polypeptide(L)'
;VIINVGRGSLINEKELVQCLVGGEIGGAGLDVYENEPNVPKELFGLDNVVLSPHSAGGTPEGFEAVLQLTVGNLRAFFSNKPLVSVVSNE
;
A
#
# COMPACT_ATOMS: atom_id res chain seq x y z
N VAL A 1 -7.06 -17.33 1.31
CA VAL A 1 -7.10 -15.95 1.84
C VAL A 1 -6.02 -15.16 1.14
N ILE A 2 -6.33 -13.96 0.65
CA ILE A 2 -5.38 -13.06 -0.04
C ILE A 2 -5.04 -11.90 0.88
N ILE A 3 -3.79 -11.45 0.90
CA ILE A 3 -3.35 -10.28 1.67
C ILE A 3 -2.62 -9.32 0.73
N ASN A 4 -3.08 -8.07 0.62
CA ASN A 4 -2.44 -7.05 -0.22
C ASN A 4 -2.04 -5.80 0.59
N VAL A 5 -0.73 -5.60 0.69
CA VAL A 5 -0.06 -4.40 1.24
C VAL A 5 0.90 -3.77 0.21
N GLY A 6 0.79 -4.19 -1.06
CA GLY A 6 1.64 -3.72 -2.15
C GLY A 6 1.05 -2.47 -2.81
N ARG A 7 0.33 -2.67 -3.92
CA ARG A 7 -0.44 -1.62 -4.62
C ARG A 7 -1.79 -2.18 -5.03
N GLY A 8 -2.81 -1.33 -5.08
CA GLY A 8 -4.15 -1.73 -5.51
C GLY A 8 -4.16 -2.37 -6.89
N SER A 9 -3.42 -1.77 -7.84
CA SER A 9 -3.34 -2.23 -9.23
C SER A 9 -2.69 -3.61 -9.44
N LEU A 10 -2.20 -4.28 -8.38
CA LEU A 10 -1.65 -5.64 -8.48
C LEU A 10 -2.73 -6.71 -8.60
N ILE A 11 -3.95 -6.40 -8.15
CA ILE A 11 -5.09 -7.32 -8.16
C ILE A 11 -6.20 -6.66 -8.94
N ASN A 12 -6.86 -7.40 -9.83
CA ASN A 12 -8.12 -6.97 -10.42
C ASN A 12 -9.18 -6.92 -9.32
N GLU A 13 -9.45 -5.73 -8.81
CA GLU A 13 -10.30 -5.49 -7.64
C GLU A 13 -11.74 -5.92 -7.91
N LYS A 14 -12.23 -5.73 -9.14
CA LYS A 14 -13.57 -6.14 -9.54
C LYS A 14 -13.73 -7.67 -9.46
N GLU A 15 -12.75 -8.42 -9.96
CA GLU A 15 -12.76 -9.89 -9.90
C GLU A 15 -12.64 -10.37 -8.44
N LEU A 16 -11.75 -9.74 -7.66
CA LEU A 16 -11.59 -10.04 -6.24
C LEU A 16 -12.91 -9.92 -5.47
N VAL A 17 -13.65 -8.82 -5.68
CA VAL A 17 -14.97 -8.61 -5.08
C VAL A 17 -15.94 -9.72 -5.46
N GLN A 18 -15.98 -10.11 -6.74
CA GLN A 18 -16.85 -11.19 -7.21
C GLN A 18 -16.53 -12.53 -6.54
N CYS A 19 -15.25 -12.92 -6.49
CA CYS A 19 -14.83 -14.16 -5.83
C CYS A 19 -15.11 -14.15 -4.32
N LEU A 20 -14.99 -13.00 -3.64
CA LEU A 20 -15.26 -12.88 -2.20
C LEU A 20 -16.75 -12.98 -1.90
N VAL A 21 -17.60 -12.28 -2.66
CA VAL A 21 -19.06 -12.34 -2.54
C VAL A 21 -19.58 -13.73 -2.90
N GLY A 22 -19.02 -14.36 -3.93
CA GLY A 22 -19.36 -15.72 -4.36
C GLY A 22 -18.82 -16.83 -3.45
N GLY A 23 -17.94 -16.50 -2.49
CA GLY A 23 -17.33 -17.49 -1.58
C GLY A 23 -16.31 -18.41 -2.26
N GLU A 24 -15.83 -18.08 -3.45
CA GLU A 24 -14.81 -18.84 -4.18
C GLU A 24 -13.45 -18.78 -3.46
N ILE A 25 -13.18 -17.65 -2.80
CA ILE A 25 -12.03 -17.50 -1.91
C ILE A 25 -12.49 -17.24 -0.47
N GLY A 26 -11.78 -17.85 0.48
CA GLY A 26 -12.15 -17.80 1.89
C GLY A 26 -11.97 -16.44 2.57
N GLY A 27 -11.47 -15.40 1.89
CA GLY A 27 -11.36 -14.05 2.45
C GLY A 27 -10.17 -13.22 1.93
N ALA A 28 -10.15 -11.94 2.32
CA ALA A 28 -9.11 -10.99 1.95
C ALA A 28 -8.74 -10.01 3.09
N GLY A 29 -7.47 -9.64 3.17
CA GLY A 29 -6.98 -8.51 3.97
C GLY A 29 -6.35 -7.46 3.05
N LEU A 30 -6.92 -6.25 3.00
CA LEU A 30 -6.54 -5.23 2.03
C LEU A 30 -6.15 -3.94 2.75
N ASP A 31 -4.93 -3.46 2.51
CA ASP A 31 -4.49 -2.12 2.91
C ASP A 31 -4.50 -1.14 1.73
N VAL A 32 -4.53 -1.64 0.49
CA VAL A 32 -4.40 -0.85 -0.74
C VAL A 32 -5.51 -1.19 -1.73
N TYR A 33 -5.92 -0.19 -2.53
CA TYR A 33 -7.09 -0.27 -3.42
C TYR A 33 -6.80 0.34 -4.79
N GLU A 34 -7.52 -0.06 -5.84
CA GLU A 34 -7.27 0.47 -7.19
C GLU A 34 -7.55 1.98 -7.29
N ASN A 35 -8.56 2.49 -6.59
CA ASN A 35 -9.02 3.87 -6.67
C ASN A 35 -9.06 4.58 -5.31
N GLU A 36 -7.92 4.64 -4.61
CA GLU A 36 -7.83 5.29 -3.30
C GLU A 36 -8.23 6.78 -3.33
N PRO A 37 -9.03 7.26 -2.35
CA PRO A 37 -9.51 6.58 -1.14
C PRO A 37 -10.86 5.84 -1.30
N ASN A 38 -11.36 5.68 -2.53
CA ASN A 38 -12.65 5.08 -2.82
C ASN A 38 -12.56 3.54 -2.87
N VAL A 39 -12.98 2.89 -1.78
CA VAL A 39 -13.05 1.43 -1.67
C VAL A 39 -14.40 0.92 -2.20
N PRO A 40 -14.46 -0.21 -2.92
CA PRO A 40 -15.73 -0.85 -3.31
C PRO A 40 -16.65 -1.07 -2.11
N LYS A 41 -17.90 -0.62 -2.22
CA LYS A 41 -18.86 -0.64 -1.10
C LYS A 41 -19.22 -2.07 -0.69
N GLU A 42 -19.16 -2.99 -1.63
CA GLU A 42 -19.41 -4.41 -1.47
C GLU A 42 -18.50 -5.04 -0.41
N LEU A 43 -17.26 -4.56 -0.28
CA LEU A 43 -16.27 -5.12 0.66
C LEU A 43 -16.60 -4.82 2.13
N PHE A 44 -17.29 -3.72 2.43
CA PHE A 44 -17.57 -3.31 3.82
C PHE A 44 -18.58 -4.22 4.53
N GLY A 45 -19.39 -4.97 3.79
CA GLY A 45 -20.41 -5.88 4.34
C GLY A 45 -19.94 -7.33 4.48
N LEU A 46 -18.69 -7.63 4.12
CA LEU A 46 -18.20 -8.99 4.05
C LEU A 46 -17.46 -9.40 5.33
N ASP A 47 -17.98 -10.41 6.02
CA ASP A 47 -17.36 -10.95 7.25
C ASP A 47 -16.00 -11.64 6.99
N ASN A 48 -15.71 -12.00 5.74
CA ASN A 48 -14.45 -12.60 5.32
C ASN A 48 -13.42 -11.56 4.81
N VAL A 49 -13.65 -10.27 5.04
CA VAL A 49 -12.78 -9.19 4.59
C VAL A 49 -12.33 -8.29 5.74
N VAL A 50 -11.04 -7.96 5.77
CA VAL A 50 -10.45 -6.93 6.64
C VAL A 50 -9.89 -5.80 5.77
N LEU A 51 -10.23 -4.57 6.11
CA LEU A 51 -9.87 -3.36 5.37
C LEU A 51 -9.06 -2.42 6.25
N SER A 52 -7.95 -1.89 5.73
CA SER A 52 -7.20 -0.78 6.33
C SER A 52 -6.91 0.32 5.30
N PRO A 53 -6.71 1.58 5.71
CA PRO A 53 -6.63 2.73 4.81
C PRO A 53 -5.18 3.10 4.44
N HIS A 54 -4.50 2.26 3.67
CA HIS A 54 -3.12 2.45 3.18
C HIS A 54 -2.16 2.91 4.29
N SER A 55 -2.14 2.14 5.37
CA SER A 55 -1.50 2.50 6.63
C SER A 55 -0.50 1.46 7.13
N ALA A 56 -0.23 0.40 6.37
CA ALA A 56 0.66 -0.69 6.79
C ALA A 56 2.07 -0.21 7.18
N GLY A 57 2.58 0.85 6.55
CA GLY A 57 3.89 1.45 6.88
C GLY A 57 3.84 2.60 7.89
N GLY A 58 2.66 3.00 8.37
CA GLY A 58 2.43 4.23 9.12
C GLY A 58 2.78 4.16 10.61
N THR A 59 4.03 3.85 10.95
CA THR A 59 4.52 3.89 12.35
C THR A 59 5.34 5.15 12.63
N PRO A 60 5.41 5.64 13.89
CA PRO A 60 6.29 6.76 14.24
C PRO A 60 7.74 6.55 13.81
N GLU A 61 8.26 5.34 13.99
CA GLU A 61 9.62 4.96 13.59
C GLU A 61 9.79 4.96 12.07
N GLY A 62 8.77 4.50 11.33
CA GLY A 62 8.76 4.51 9.86
C GLY A 62 8.76 5.94 9.32
N PHE A 63 7.93 6.82 9.89
CA PHE A 63 7.90 8.24 9.53
C PHE A 63 9.23 8.93 9.82
N GLU A 64 9.83 8.69 10.99
CA GLU A 64 11.14 9.25 11.34
C GLU A 64 12.23 8.76 10.38
N ALA A 65 12.26 7.47 10.05
CA ALA A 65 13.22 6.90 9.11
C ALA A 65 13.10 7.52 7.71
N VAL A 66 11.87 7.69 7.21
CA VAL A 66 11.62 8.35 5.91
C VAL A 66 12.08 9.81 5.96
N LEU A 67 11.76 10.54 7.03
CA LEU A 67 12.18 11.94 7.19
C LEU A 67 13.71 12.06 7.18
N GLN A 68 14.41 11.21 7.95
CA GLN A 68 15.87 11.20 8.00
C GLN A 68 16.48 10.88 6.63
N LEU A 69 15.90 9.92 5.90
CA LEU A 69 16.35 9.57 4.55
C LEU A 69 16.13 10.74 3.58
N THR A 70 14.97 11.39 3.60
CA THR A 70 14.66 12.55 2.75
C THR A 70 15.62 13.71 3.03
N VAL A 71 15.80 14.09 4.30
CA VAL A 71 16.74 15.15 4.69
C VAL A 71 18.18 14.79 4.34
N GLY A 72 18.57 13.54 4.53
CA GLY A 72 19.90 13.02 4.16
C GLY A 72 20.18 13.18 2.67
N ASN A 73 19.22 12.82 1.81
CA ASN A 73 19.33 13.00 0.36
C ASN A 73 19.40 14.48 -0.03
N LEU A 74 18.58 15.35 0.54
CA LEU A 74 18.62 16.79 0.27
C LEU A 74 19.97 17.40 0.66
N ARG A 75 20.52 17.07 1.84
CA ARG A 75 21.84 17.52 2.28
C ARG A 75 22.95 17.04 1.33
N ALA A 76 22.89 15.78 0.89
CA ALA A 76 23.85 15.23 -0.06
C ALA A 76 23.80 15.97 -1.40
N PHE A 77 22.60 16.20 -1.94
CA PHE A 77 22.37 16.93 -3.19
C PHE A 77 22.99 18.34 -3.14
N PHE A 78 22.64 19.15 -2.14
CA PHE A 78 23.16 20.52 -2.02
C PHE A 78 24.65 20.61 -1.67
N SER A 79 25.25 19.49 -1.22
CA SER A 79 26.69 19.41 -0.95
C SER A 79 27.49 18.81 -2.12
N ASN A 80 26.87 18.55 -3.28
CA ASN A 80 27.48 17.82 -4.40
C ASN A 80 28.06 16.45 -3.99
N LYS A 81 27.39 15.75 -3.07
CA LYS A 81 27.72 14.38 -2.64
C LYS A 81 26.75 13.37 -3.26
N PRO A 82 27.13 12.09 -3.40
CA PRO A 82 26.22 11.04 -3.81
C PRO A 82 24.98 10.96 -2.92
N LEU A 83 23.81 10.74 -3.53
CA LEU A 83 22.56 10.58 -2.79
C LEU A 83 22.57 9.27 -1.98
N VAL A 84 21.84 9.27 -0.86
CA VAL A 84 21.78 8.13 0.07
C VAL A 84 20.92 7.00 -0.52
N SER A 85 19.83 7.34 -1.21
CA SER A 85 18.90 6.38 -1.81
C SER A 85 18.53 6.80 -3.23
N VAL A 86 19.47 6.63 -4.17
CA VAL A 86 19.21 6.80 -5.60
C VAL A 86 18.20 5.75 -6.06
N VAL A 87 17.18 6.21 -6.77
CA VAL A 87 16.38 5.35 -7.65
C VAL A 87 16.80 5.70 -9.08
N SER A 88 17.45 4.76 -9.75
CA SER A 88 17.88 4.88 -11.14
C SER A 88 16.77 4.37 -12.06
N ASN A 89 16.58 5.04 -13.20
CA ASN A 89 15.66 4.61 -14.26
C ASN A 89 16.37 3.71 -15.31
N GLU A 90 17.42 3.00 -14.90
CA GLU A 90 18.08 2.00 -15.76
C GLU A 90 17.26 0.72 -15.86
#